data_AF-A0A0A8JFD7-F1
#
_entry.id   AF-A0A0A8JFD7-F1
#
_cell.length_a   1.000
_cell.length_b   1.000
_cell.length_c   1.000
_cell.angle_alpha   90.00
_cell.angle_beta   90.00
_cell.angle_gamma   90.00
#
_symmetry.space_group_name_H-M   'P 1'
#
loop_
_entity.id
_entity.type
_entity.pdbx_description
1 polymer ?
#
loop_
_entity_poly.entity_id
_entity_poly.type
_entity_poly.pdbx_seq_one_letter_code
_entity_poly.pdbx_strand_id
1 'polypeptide(L)'
;MNAATDNPLIFDDGEQVISGGNFHGQPIALAMDFLKIAVAEFASISERRIERLVNPQLNDLPPFLSPEPGLQSGAMIMQYAAASLVSENKTLAHPASVDSIPSSANQEDHVSMGTIGSRHAHQIIQNARRVLAIELICALQAAEYRGADQLADFTKAFYKEARALIPSIIKDRIFSKDIEKAAKWLYEMDYKQFAENFLPKE
;
A
#
# COMPACT_ATOMS: atom_id res chain seq x y z
N MET A 1 16.83 -13.45 5.81
CA MET A 1 17.51 -12.56 6.77
C MET A 1 18.59 -13.29 7.55
N ASN A 2 18.32 -14.50 8.06
CA ASN A 2 19.27 -15.26 8.89
C ASN A 2 20.05 -16.35 8.11
N ALA A 3 20.25 -16.16 6.79
CA ALA A 3 20.89 -17.15 5.94
C ALA A 3 22.33 -16.73 5.63
N ALA A 4 23.26 -17.69 5.59
CA ALA A 4 24.59 -17.50 5.01
C ALA A 4 24.49 -17.59 3.48
N THR A 5 24.62 -16.44 2.81
CA THR A 5 24.45 -16.29 1.35
C THR A 5 25.74 -15.87 0.65
N ASP A 6 26.86 -15.91 1.37
CA ASP A 6 28.20 -15.75 0.82
C ASP A 6 28.67 -17.00 0.07
N ASN A 7 29.80 -16.86 -0.63
CA ASN A 7 30.46 -17.97 -1.29
C ASN A 7 31.97 -17.68 -1.47
N PRO A 8 32.87 -18.64 -1.17
CA PRO A 8 32.61 -19.97 -0.63
C PRO A 8 32.17 -19.94 0.85
N LEU A 9 31.46 -20.97 1.28
CA LEU A 9 31.08 -21.15 2.68
C LEU A 9 32.24 -21.78 3.47
N ILE A 10 32.43 -21.31 4.70
CA ILE A 10 33.48 -21.77 5.62
C ILE A 10 32.82 -22.52 6.79
N PHE A 11 33.29 -23.73 7.04
CA PHE A 11 32.82 -24.61 8.11
C PHE A 11 33.98 -25.01 9.02
N ASP A 12 33.64 -25.45 10.24
CA ASP A 12 34.58 -26.00 11.21
C ASP A 12 35.79 -25.08 11.43
N ASP A 13 35.54 -23.80 11.69
CA ASP A 13 36.56 -22.76 11.92
C ASP A 13 37.64 -22.63 10.82
N GLY A 14 37.31 -23.01 9.58
CA GLY A 14 38.21 -22.93 8.44
C GLY A 14 38.82 -24.25 8.02
N GLU A 15 38.52 -25.35 8.71
CA GLU A 15 38.97 -26.69 8.31
C GLU A 15 38.28 -27.17 7.01
N GLN A 16 37.08 -26.67 6.71
CA GLN A 16 36.35 -27.03 5.50
C GLN A 16 35.85 -25.78 4.74
N VAL A 17 36.14 -25.73 3.44
CA VAL A 17 35.69 -24.66 2.52
C VAL A 17 34.91 -25.28 1.38
N ILE A 18 33.64 -24.90 1.23
CA ILE A 18 32.71 -25.45 0.23
C ILE A 18 32.19 -24.34 -0.67
N SER A 19 32.40 -24.48 -1.98
CA SER A 19 31.73 -23.63 -2.98
C SER A 19 30.29 -24.12 -3.19
N GLY A 20 29.32 -23.22 -3.06
CA GLY A 20 27.89 -23.49 -3.18
C GLY A 20 27.16 -22.41 -4.00
N GLY A 21 25.83 -22.36 -3.84
CA GLY A 21 24.94 -21.46 -4.61
C GLY A 21 23.99 -20.63 -3.77
N ASN A 22 24.23 -20.47 -2.46
CA ASN A 22 23.30 -19.78 -1.56
C ASN A 22 23.10 -18.29 -1.88
N PHE A 23 23.98 -17.69 -2.68
CA PHE A 23 23.81 -16.34 -3.23
C PHE A 23 22.69 -16.24 -4.26
N HIS A 24 22.17 -17.37 -4.79
CA HIS A 24 21.11 -17.33 -5.79
C HIS A 24 19.78 -16.89 -5.18
N GLY A 25 19.42 -15.63 -5.43
CA GLY A 25 18.26 -14.95 -4.84
C GLY A 25 16.86 -15.39 -5.32
N GLN A 26 16.72 -16.53 -6.02
CA GLN A 26 15.43 -16.97 -6.59
C GLN A 26 14.28 -17.03 -5.57
N PRO A 27 14.47 -17.55 -4.34
CA PRO A 27 13.40 -17.59 -3.35
C PRO A 27 12.86 -16.21 -2.97
N ILE A 28 13.75 -15.21 -2.88
CA ILE A 28 13.36 -13.83 -2.57
C ILE A 28 12.67 -13.18 -3.78
N ALA A 29 13.16 -13.44 -4.99
CA ALA A 29 12.57 -12.92 -6.22
C ALA A 29 11.10 -13.35 -6.37
N LEU A 30 10.83 -14.65 -6.20
CA LEU A 30 9.47 -15.20 -6.21
C LEU A 30 8.61 -14.59 -5.10
N ALA A 31 9.11 -14.54 -3.86
CA ALA A 31 8.37 -13.97 -2.74
C ALA A 31 7.97 -12.50 -2.97
N MET A 32 8.86 -11.69 -3.55
CA MET A 32 8.58 -10.28 -3.87
C MET A 32 7.58 -10.13 -5.01
N ASP A 33 7.62 -11.00 -6.02
CA ASP A 33 6.63 -11.00 -7.09
C ASP A 33 5.23 -11.40 -6.59
N PHE A 34 5.12 -12.39 -5.69
CA PHE A 34 3.83 -12.70 -5.06
C PHE A 34 3.34 -11.56 -4.17
N LEU A 35 4.22 -10.96 -3.37
CA LEU A 35 3.88 -9.83 -2.51
C LEU A 35 3.34 -8.65 -3.31
N LYS A 36 4.02 -8.26 -4.39
CA LYS A 36 3.60 -7.10 -5.18
C LYS A 36 2.27 -7.33 -5.89
N ILE A 37 1.98 -8.55 -6.36
CA ILE A 37 0.66 -8.91 -6.91
C ILE A 37 -0.44 -8.77 -5.85
N ALA A 38 -0.23 -9.32 -4.65
CA ALA A 38 -1.22 -9.27 -3.57
C ALA A 38 -1.51 -7.82 -3.13
N VAL A 39 -0.47 -6.99 -2.99
CA VAL A 39 -0.63 -5.58 -2.60
C VAL A 39 -1.29 -4.75 -3.70
N ALA A 40 -1.02 -5.05 -4.98
CA ALA A 40 -1.70 -4.41 -6.10
C ALA A 40 -3.21 -4.64 -6.07
N GLU A 41 -3.65 -5.88 -5.80
CA GLU A 41 -5.07 -6.21 -5.65
C GLU A 41 -5.70 -5.53 -4.43
N PHE A 42 -4.96 -5.42 -3.33
CA PHE A 42 -5.46 -4.72 -2.14
C PHE A 42 -5.74 -3.22 -2.42
N ALA A 43 -4.86 -2.57 -3.19
CA ALA A 43 -5.09 -1.20 -3.66
C ALA A 43 -6.28 -1.13 -4.64
N SER A 44 -6.41 -2.12 -5.53
CA SER A 44 -7.49 -2.19 -6.52
C SER A 44 -8.87 -2.21 -5.86
N ILE A 45 -9.08 -3.08 -4.86
CA ILE A 45 -10.37 -3.14 -4.15
C ILE A 45 -10.64 -1.90 -3.29
N SER A 46 -9.60 -1.28 -2.74
CA SER A 46 -9.70 -0.01 -2.01
C SER A 46 -10.21 1.12 -2.92
N GLU A 47 -9.68 1.21 -4.14
CA GLU A 47 -10.13 2.19 -5.12
C GLU A 47 -11.59 1.98 -5.55
N ARG A 48 -12.06 0.73 -5.65
CA ARG A 48 -13.50 0.45 -5.86
C ARG A 48 -14.38 0.92 -4.70
N ARG A 49 -13.88 0.91 -3.46
CA ARG A 49 -14.60 1.50 -2.30
C ARG A 49 -14.58 3.02 -2.33
N ILE A 50 -13.50 3.65 -2.80
CA ILE A 50 -13.46 5.10 -3.08
C ILE A 50 -14.55 5.47 -4.08
N GLU A 51 -14.65 4.76 -5.21
CA GLU A 51 -15.72 4.98 -6.21
C GLU A 51 -17.11 4.92 -5.57
N ARG A 52 -17.37 3.90 -4.74
CA ARG A 52 -18.65 3.79 -4.03
C ARG A 52 -18.94 4.93 -3.06
N LEU A 53 -17.93 5.61 -2.52
CA LEU A 53 -18.10 6.75 -1.61
C LEU A 53 -18.34 8.05 -2.37
N VAL A 54 -17.70 8.24 -3.52
CA VAL A 54 -17.78 9.50 -4.29
C VAL A 54 -18.94 9.53 -5.28
N ASN A 55 -19.47 8.37 -5.68
CA ASN A 55 -20.54 8.26 -6.67
C ASN A 55 -21.95 8.30 -6.02
N PRO A 56 -22.76 9.35 -6.28
CA PRO A 56 -24.09 9.49 -5.70
C PRO A 56 -25.11 8.47 -6.24
N GLN A 57 -24.79 7.71 -7.30
CA GLN A 57 -25.65 6.63 -7.79
C GLN A 57 -25.50 5.35 -6.96
N LEU A 58 -24.45 5.25 -6.14
CA LEU A 58 -24.11 4.05 -5.37
C LEU A 58 -24.31 4.24 -3.86
N ASN A 59 -24.67 5.46 -3.44
CA ASN A 59 -24.88 5.85 -2.05
C ASN A 59 -25.86 7.04 -1.94
N ASP A 60 -26.09 7.53 -0.73
CA ASP A 60 -26.94 8.67 -0.36
C ASP A 60 -26.15 9.92 0.08
N LEU A 61 -24.87 10.00 -0.30
CA LEU A 61 -23.95 11.07 0.05
C LEU A 61 -23.95 12.16 -1.03
N PRO A 62 -23.51 13.40 -0.71
CA PRO A 62 -23.27 14.41 -1.72
C PRO A 62 -22.30 13.91 -2.81
N PRO A 63 -22.53 14.28 -4.09
CA PRO A 63 -21.63 13.88 -5.18
C PRO A 63 -20.20 14.31 -4.88
N PHE A 64 -19.27 13.37 -5.05
CA PHE A 64 -17.85 13.54 -4.75
C PHE A 64 -17.54 13.99 -3.32
N LEU A 65 -18.47 13.77 -2.38
CA LEU A 65 -18.37 14.23 -0.99
C LEU A 65 -18.19 15.76 -0.88
N SER A 66 -18.55 16.49 -1.93
CA SER A 66 -18.37 17.95 -2.00
C SER A 66 -19.32 18.67 -1.04
N PRO A 67 -18.82 19.67 -0.28
CA PRO A 67 -19.68 20.48 0.60
C PRO A 67 -20.61 21.41 -0.19
N GLU A 68 -20.27 21.73 -1.45
CA GLU A 68 -21.04 22.62 -2.32
C GLU A 68 -20.94 22.15 -3.79
N PRO A 69 -21.71 21.12 -4.18
CA PRO A 69 -21.68 20.58 -5.53
C PRO A 69 -21.97 21.64 -6.60
N GLY A 70 -21.20 21.61 -7.69
CA GLY A 70 -21.32 22.56 -8.81
C GLY A 70 -20.35 23.75 -8.73
N LEU A 71 -19.94 24.14 -7.52
CA LEU A 71 -18.86 25.12 -7.31
C LEU A 71 -17.57 24.46 -6.82
N GLN A 72 -17.69 23.38 -6.06
CA GLN A 72 -16.57 22.67 -5.46
C GLN A 72 -16.54 21.21 -5.90
N SER A 73 -15.34 20.71 -6.20
CA SER A 73 -15.12 19.36 -6.75
C SER A 73 -15.01 18.28 -5.67
N GLY A 74 -14.67 18.66 -4.44
CA GLY A 74 -14.49 17.72 -3.34
C GLY A 74 -13.46 16.63 -3.67
N ALA A 75 -13.85 15.37 -3.50
CA ALA A 75 -12.99 14.20 -3.67
C ALA A 75 -12.82 13.70 -5.11
N MET A 76 -13.41 14.38 -6.11
CA MET A 76 -13.38 13.93 -7.52
C MET A 76 -11.95 13.65 -8.01
N ILE A 77 -11.02 14.59 -7.83
CA ILE A 77 -9.65 14.43 -8.34
C ILE A 77 -8.82 13.50 -7.46
N MET A 78 -9.17 13.34 -6.17
CA MET A 78 -8.55 12.34 -5.32
C MET A 78 -8.83 10.93 -5.85
N GLN A 79 -10.05 10.67 -6.32
CA GLN A 79 -10.36 9.40 -6.99
C GLN A 79 -9.50 9.19 -8.25
N TYR A 80 -9.31 10.21 -9.08
CA TYR A 80 -8.50 10.08 -10.30
C TYR A 80 -7.05 9.73 -9.96
N ALA A 81 -6.49 10.33 -8.91
CA ALA A 81 -5.18 9.98 -8.40
C ALA A 81 -5.11 8.52 -7.92
N ALA A 82 -6.11 8.05 -7.16
CA ALA A 82 -6.18 6.65 -6.73
C ALA A 82 -6.25 5.68 -7.93
N ALA A 83 -7.11 5.97 -8.91
CA ALA A 83 -7.26 5.15 -10.11
C ALA A 83 -5.96 5.08 -10.93
N SER A 84 -5.23 6.20 -11.05
CA SER A 84 -3.93 6.24 -11.72
C SER A 84 -2.91 5.34 -11.04
N LEU A 85 -2.78 5.42 -9.71
CA LEU A 85 -1.86 4.60 -8.92
C LEU A 85 -2.19 3.09 -9.03
N VAL A 86 -3.47 2.73 -8.98
CA VAL A 86 -3.91 1.34 -9.20
C VAL A 86 -3.57 0.89 -10.62
N SER A 87 -3.74 1.76 -11.62
CA SER A 87 -3.41 1.42 -13.00
C SER A 87 -1.91 1.20 -13.21
N GLU A 88 -1.06 2.03 -12.59
CA GLU A 88 0.40 1.84 -12.61
C GLU A 88 0.82 0.53 -11.94
N ASN A 89 0.18 0.15 -10.83
CA ASN A 89 0.46 -1.12 -10.15
C ASN A 89 0.29 -2.34 -11.08
N LYS A 90 -0.62 -2.28 -12.08
CA LYS A 90 -0.84 -3.39 -13.03
C LYS A 90 0.39 -3.70 -13.86
N THR A 91 1.13 -2.67 -14.30
CA THR A 91 2.35 -2.88 -15.09
C THR A 91 3.50 -3.34 -14.19
N LEU A 92 3.62 -2.75 -13.00
CA LEU A 92 4.63 -3.12 -12.00
C LEU A 92 4.46 -4.55 -11.48
N ALA A 93 3.23 -5.08 -11.50
CA ALA A 93 2.88 -6.41 -11.01
C ALA A 93 3.41 -7.56 -11.89
N HIS A 94 3.87 -7.30 -13.12
CA HIS A 94 4.49 -8.33 -13.95
C HIS A 94 5.69 -8.95 -13.22
N PRO A 95 5.78 -10.28 -13.08
CA PRO A 95 6.83 -10.92 -12.30
C PRO A 95 8.20 -10.62 -12.92
N ALA A 96 9.16 -10.16 -12.11
CA ALA A 96 10.53 -9.96 -12.59
C ALA A 96 11.32 -11.27 -12.57
N SER A 97 10.96 -12.20 -11.69
CA SER A 97 11.64 -13.48 -11.46
C SER A 97 11.48 -14.52 -12.58
N VAL A 98 10.66 -14.22 -13.60
CA VAL A 98 10.49 -15.06 -14.79
C VAL A 98 11.52 -14.74 -15.88
N ASP A 99 12.31 -13.67 -15.70
CA ASP A 99 13.39 -13.31 -16.60
C ASP A 99 14.75 -13.82 -16.06
N SER A 100 15.62 -14.20 -16.99
CA SER A 100 17.01 -14.58 -16.71
C SER A 100 17.85 -14.34 -17.97
N ILE A 101 18.93 -13.57 -17.81
CA ILE A 101 19.87 -13.27 -18.89
C ILE A 101 21.25 -13.71 -18.41
N PRO A 102 21.91 -14.67 -19.09
CA PRO A 102 23.24 -15.14 -18.73
C PRO A 102 24.27 -14.00 -18.72
N SER A 103 25.14 -14.01 -17.71
CA SER A 103 26.29 -13.11 -17.59
C SER A 103 27.61 -13.88 -17.54
N SER A 104 28.71 -13.14 -17.56
CA SER A 104 30.04 -13.67 -17.23
C SER A 104 30.46 -14.86 -18.11
N ALA A 105 30.28 -14.74 -19.44
CA ALA A 105 30.61 -15.78 -20.42
C ALA A 105 29.97 -17.16 -20.12
N ASN A 106 28.70 -17.15 -19.68
CA ASN A 106 27.90 -18.32 -19.26
C ASN A 106 28.37 -19.00 -17.96
N GLN A 107 29.23 -18.35 -17.17
CA GLN A 107 29.52 -18.83 -15.81
C GLN A 107 28.34 -18.59 -14.87
N GLU A 108 27.60 -17.50 -15.08
CA GLU A 108 26.36 -17.14 -14.39
C GLU A 108 25.20 -17.27 -15.38
N ASP A 109 24.85 -18.51 -15.72
CA ASP A 109 23.90 -18.84 -16.78
C ASP A 109 22.42 -18.76 -16.36
N HIS A 110 22.15 -18.70 -15.06
CA HIS A 110 20.80 -18.53 -14.51
C HIS A 110 20.78 -17.57 -13.32
N VAL A 111 19.96 -16.53 -13.38
CA VAL A 111 19.86 -15.47 -12.36
C VAL A 111 18.41 -15.16 -12.02
N SER A 112 18.20 -14.46 -10.89
CA SER A 112 16.86 -14.31 -10.31
C SER A 112 16.11 -13.03 -10.65
N MET A 113 16.82 -12.00 -11.11
CA MET A 113 16.29 -10.63 -11.24
C MET A 113 15.59 -10.09 -9.96
N GLY A 114 15.89 -10.66 -8.79
CA GLY A 114 15.17 -10.39 -7.54
C GLY A 114 15.22 -8.94 -7.07
N THR A 115 16.27 -8.20 -7.41
CA THR A 115 16.39 -6.77 -7.11
C THR A 115 15.32 -5.94 -7.82
N ILE A 116 14.99 -6.28 -9.07
CA ILE A 116 13.93 -5.59 -9.83
C ILE A 116 12.56 -5.90 -9.23
N GLY A 117 12.29 -7.18 -8.94
CA GLY A 117 11.06 -7.59 -8.25
C GLY A 117 10.86 -6.86 -6.92
N SER A 118 11.92 -6.74 -6.12
CA SER A 118 11.91 -6.02 -4.83
C SER A 118 11.62 -4.51 -4.99
N ARG A 119 12.20 -3.86 -6.00
CA ARG A 119 11.95 -2.44 -6.29
C ARG A 119 10.51 -2.20 -6.73
N HIS A 120 9.96 -3.07 -7.57
CA HIS A 120 8.56 -2.99 -7.99
C HIS A 120 7.62 -3.20 -6.80
N ALA A 121 7.92 -4.18 -5.93
CA ALA A 121 7.16 -4.41 -4.70
C ALA A 121 7.15 -3.16 -3.80
N HIS A 122 8.31 -2.53 -3.61
CA HIS A 122 8.40 -1.28 -2.84
C HIS A 122 7.52 -0.17 -3.41
N GLN A 123 7.57 0.05 -4.73
CA GLN A 123 6.75 1.06 -5.40
C GLN A 123 5.25 0.77 -5.26
N ILE A 124 4.83 -0.49 -5.48
CA ILE A 124 3.43 -0.90 -5.32
C ILE A 124 2.94 -0.68 -3.88
N ILE A 125 3.76 -0.97 -2.86
CA ILE A 125 3.41 -0.72 -1.45
C ILE A 125 3.20 0.78 -1.19
N GLN A 126 4.05 1.64 -1.75
CA GLN A 126 3.90 3.09 -1.63
C GLN A 126 2.63 3.59 -2.34
N ASN A 127 2.33 3.08 -3.53
CA ASN A 127 1.13 3.41 -4.29
C ASN A 127 -0.13 2.95 -3.52
N ALA A 128 -0.15 1.72 -3.03
CA ALA A 128 -1.26 1.16 -2.24
C ALA A 128 -1.54 1.99 -0.98
N ARG A 129 -0.49 2.44 -0.27
CA ARG A 129 -0.66 3.31 0.90
C ARG A 129 -1.35 4.62 0.58
N ARG A 130 -1.04 5.23 -0.56
CA ARG A 130 -1.71 6.47 -1.02
C ARG A 130 -3.16 6.24 -1.41
N VAL A 131 -3.46 5.10 -2.04
CA VAL A 131 -4.85 4.70 -2.34
C VAL A 131 -5.65 4.53 -1.05
N LEU A 132 -5.11 3.81 -0.06
CA LEU A 132 -5.74 3.65 1.26
C LEU A 132 -5.88 4.98 2.01
N ALA A 133 -4.92 5.89 1.87
CA ALA A 133 -5.00 7.23 2.44
C ALA A 133 -6.16 8.04 1.83
N ILE A 134 -6.36 7.94 0.51
CA ILE A 134 -7.50 8.56 -0.17
C ILE A 134 -8.82 7.94 0.29
N GLU A 135 -8.87 6.61 0.40
CA GLU A 135 -10.03 5.90 0.94
C GLU A 135 -10.36 6.38 2.35
N LEU A 136 -9.35 6.50 3.21
CA LEU A 136 -9.52 7.03 4.56
C LEU A 136 -10.13 8.42 4.54
N ILE A 137 -9.57 9.36 3.76
CA ILE A 137 -10.09 10.74 3.68
C ILE A 137 -11.58 10.72 3.25
N CYS A 138 -11.92 9.92 2.25
CA CYS A 138 -13.30 9.79 1.77
C CYS A 138 -14.22 9.17 2.85
N ALA A 139 -13.76 8.11 3.53
CA ALA A 139 -14.52 7.42 4.55
C ALA A 139 -14.77 8.30 5.78
N LEU A 140 -13.79 9.10 6.21
CA LEU A 140 -13.98 10.06 7.28
C LEU A 140 -15.06 11.10 6.91
N GLN A 141 -15.04 11.61 5.67
CA GLN A 141 -16.04 12.58 5.22
C GLN A 141 -17.43 11.96 5.12
N ALA A 142 -17.53 10.73 4.62
CA ALA A 142 -18.79 10.00 4.56
C ALA A 142 -19.36 9.70 5.96
N ALA A 143 -18.50 9.31 6.92
CA ALA A 143 -18.90 9.08 8.30
C ALA A 143 -19.45 10.35 8.96
N GLU A 144 -18.85 11.50 8.67
CA GLU A 144 -19.34 12.80 9.14
C GLU A 144 -20.74 13.11 8.62
N TYR A 145 -20.99 12.92 7.31
CA TYR A 145 -22.33 13.11 6.72
C TYR A 145 -23.39 12.16 7.30
N ARG A 146 -23.00 10.94 7.68
CA ARG A 146 -23.92 9.93 8.25
C ARG A 146 -24.02 9.99 9.78
N GLY A 147 -23.30 10.90 10.43
CA GLY A 147 -23.25 11.03 11.88
C GLY A 147 -22.17 10.13 12.50
N ALA A 148 -20.95 10.64 12.57
CA ALA A 148 -19.78 9.95 13.11
C ALA A 148 -19.94 9.51 14.58
N ASP A 149 -20.93 10.06 15.30
CA ASP A 149 -21.24 9.62 16.66
C ASP A 149 -21.81 8.21 16.76
N GLN A 150 -22.33 7.67 15.65
CA GLN A 150 -22.90 6.32 15.55
C GLN A 150 -21.85 5.24 15.24
N LEU A 151 -20.58 5.62 15.06
CA LEU A 151 -19.49 4.65 14.87
C LEU A 151 -19.31 3.80 16.13
N ALA A 152 -18.98 2.52 15.94
CA ALA A 152 -18.57 1.63 17.03
C ALA A 152 -17.32 2.17 17.72
N ASP A 153 -17.08 1.78 18.97
CA ASP A 153 -16.01 2.36 19.81
C ASP A 153 -14.64 2.38 19.13
N PHE A 154 -14.24 1.27 18.49
CA PHE A 154 -12.99 1.17 17.75
C PHE A 154 -12.91 2.15 16.58
N THR A 155 -13.91 2.16 15.70
CA THR A 155 -13.90 3.02 14.51
C THR A 155 -14.15 4.48 14.86
N LYS A 156 -14.84 4.77 15.96
CA LYS A 156 -15.00 6.12 16.52
C LYS A 156 -13.69 6.66 17.06
N ALA A 157 -12.91 5.84 17.77
CA ALA A 157 -11.56 6.21 18.22
C ALA A 157 -10.64 6.48 17.03
N PHE A 158 -10.65 5.58 16.04
CA PHE A 158 -9.83 5.71 14.84
C PHE A 158 -10.22 6.97 14.04
N TYR A 159 -11.52 7.21 13.88
CA TYR A 159 -12.06 8.42 13.26
C TYR A 159 -11.55 9.69 13.96
N LYS A 160 -11.58 9.73 15.29
CA LYS A 160 -11.12 10.90 16.07
C LYS A 160 -9.62 11.16 15.87
N GLU A 161 -8.79 10.12 15.96
CA GLU A 161 -7.35 10.26 15.71
C GLU A 161 -7.07 10.75 14.28
N ALA A 162 -7.66 10.10 13.29
CA ALA A 162 -7.47 10.48 11.90
C ALA A 162 -7.97 11.91 11.62
N ARG A 163 -9.11 12.32 12.20
CA ARG A 163 -9.65 13.69 12.05
C ARG A 163 -8.83 14.78 12.71
N ALA A 164 -8.13 14.48 13.81
CA ALA A 164 -7.17 15.42 14.40
C ALA A 164 -6.03 15.75 13.41
N LEU A 165 -5.71 14.82 12.51
CA LEU A 165 -4.70 15.02 11.48
C LEU A 165 -5.28 15.52 10.15
N ILE A 166 -6.46 15.05 9.75
CA ILE A 166 -7.07 15.24 8.43
C ILE A 166 -8.36 16.05 8.58
N PRO A 167 -8.32 17.37 8.33
CA PRO A 167 -9.50 18.23 8.50
C PRO A 167 -10.66 17.82 7.60
N SER A 168 -11.90 18.09 8.04
CA SER A 168 -13.10 17.90 7.23
C SER A 168 -13.07 18.71 5.93
N ILE A 169 -13.73 18.21 4.89
CA ILE A 169 -13.83 18.86 3.58
C ILE A 169 -14.96 19.91 3.64
N ILE A 170 -14.69 21.04 4.29
CA ILE A 170 -15.63 22.18 4.32
C ILE A 170 -15.51 23.09 3.11
N LYS A 171 -14.36 23.01 2.41
CA LYS A 171 -14.11 23.64 1.13
C LYS A 171 -12.97 22.96 0.37
N ASP A 172 -12.92 23.15 -0.94
CA ASP A 172 -11.83 22.75 -1.81
C ASP A 172 -10.51 23.37 -1.34
N ARG A 173 -9.46 22.55 -1.40
CA ARG A 173 -8.10 22.91 -1.01
C ARG A 173 -7.10 21.98 -1.68
N ILE A 174 -5.81 22.19 -1.39
CA ILE A 174 -4.74 21.35 -1.91
C ILE A 174 -4.76 19.98 -1.20
N PHE A 175 -5.59 19.06 -1.70
CA PHE A 175 -5.78 17.74 -1.09
C PHE A 175 -4.55 16.83 -1.16
N SER A 176 -3.58 17.09 -2.04
CA SER A 176 -2.33 16.31 -2.07
C SER A 176 -1.57 16.38 -0.74
N LYS A 177 -1.67 17.50 0.00
CA LYS A 177 -1.09 17.62 1.34
C LYS A 177 -1.79 16.71 2.35
N ASP A 178 -3.12 16.60 2.25
CA ASP A 178 -3.92 15.73 3.13
C ASP A 178 -3.62 14.26 2.82
N ILE A 179 -3.50 13.90 1.54
CA ILE A 179 -3.16 12.54 1.10
C ILE A 179 -1.78 12.12 1.65
N GLU A 180 -0.74 12.94 1.48
CA GLU A 180 0.60 12.59 1.97
C GLU A 180 0.64 12.57 3.51
N LYS A 181 -0.11 13.45 4.19
CA LYS A 181 -0.22 13.42 5.66
C LYS A 181 -0.90 12.14 6.15
N ALA A 182 -2.01 11.75 5.51
CA ALA A 182 -2.71 10.51 5.81
C ALA A 182 -1.87 9.27 5.51
N ALA A 183 -1.18 9.24 4.36
CA ALA A 183 -0.29 8.15 3.99
C ALA A 183 0.89 8.02 4.95
N LYS A 184 1.48 9.14 5.39
CA LYS A 184 2.53 9.14 6.41
C LYS A 184 2.01 8.61 7.75
N TRP A 185 0.85 9.08 8.20
CA TRP A 185 0.25 8.62 9.46
C TRP A 185 -0.05 7.11 9.43
N LEU A 186 -0.61 6.59 8.34
CA LEU A 186 -0.84 5.15 8.16
C LEU A 186 0.45 4.31 8.21
N TYR A 187 1.59 4.90 7.86
CA TYR A 187 2.90 4.23 7.96
C TYR A 187 3.49 4.28 9.37
N GLU A 188 3.29 5.38 10.09
CA GLU A 188 3.90 5.64 11.40
C GLU A 188 3.05 5.17 12.58
N MET A 189 1.74 4.99 12.40
CA MET A 189 0.86 4.61 13.49
C MET A 189 1.18 3.21 14.03
N ASP A 190 1.21 3.07 15.36
CA ASP A 190 1.26 1.77 16.00
C ASP A 190 -0.14 1.14 16.02
N TYR A 191 -0.51 0.52 14.90
CA TYR A 191 -1.81 -0.13 14.76
C TYR A 191 -2.01 -1.24 15.80
N LYS A 192 -0.94 -1.95 16.18
CA LYS A 192 -1.05 -3.06 17.15
C LYS A 192 -1.43 -2.52 18.52
N GLN A 193 -0.69 -1.51 19.00
CA GLN A 193 -1.01 -0.86 20.27
C GLN A 193 -2.39 -0.19 20.25
N PHE A 194 -2.77 0.42 19.12
CA PHE A 194 -4.10 0.99 18.95
C PHE A 194 -5.18 -0.10 19.04
N ALA A 195 -5.02 -1.21 18.31
CA ALA A 195 -5.97 -2.32 18.27
C ALA A 195 -6.15 -3.02 19.63
N GLU A 196 -5.07 -3.22 20.38
CA GLU A 196 -5.12 -3.86 21.70
C GLU A 196 -6.02 -3.13 22.73
N ASN A 197 -6.29 -1.84 22.52
CA ASN A 197 -7.17 -1.07 23.41
C ASN A 197 -8.67 -1.36 23.19
N PHE A 198 -9.04 -2.02 22.08
CA PHE A 198 -10.44 -2.14 21.66
C PHE A 198 -10.82 -3.54 21.14
N LEU A 199 -9.87 -4.28 20.59
CA LEU A 199 -10.08 -5.62 20.04
C LEU A 199 -9.64 -6.69 21.05
N PRO A 200 -10.28 -7.87 21.05
CA PRO A 200 -9.82 -8.99 21.85
C PRO A 200 -8.37 -9.34 21.51
N LYS A 201 -7.59 -9.74 22.52
CA LYS A 201 -6.26 -10.31 22.29
C LYS A 201 -6.44 -11.72 21.71
N GLU A 202 -5.92 -11.94 20.51
CA GLU A 202 -5.73 -13.29 19.93
C GLU A 202 -4.56 -14.02 20.60
#